data_AF-A0AAN0R758-F1
#
_entry.id   AF-A0AAN0R758-F1
#
_cell.length_a   1.000
_cell.length_b   1.000
_cell.length_c   1.000
_cell.angle_alpha   90.00
_cell.angle_beta   90.00
_cell.angle_gamma   90.00
#
_symmetry.space_group_name_H-M   'P 1'
#
loop_
_entity.id
_entity.type
_entity.pdbx_description
1 polymer ?
#
loop_
_entity_poly.entity_id
_entity_poly.type
_entity_poly.pdbx_seq_one_letter_code
_entity_poly.pdbx_strand_id
1 'polypeptide(L)'
;MTTPTNIKRFKVKDTWKDFEVVLEVDLNRLTAERAQQINSFWTSAEDRLDEENGDVVLTVIRLAGLEVMCEILEDRGADFGDSDRWNCQQTTKKLHESEGWGGEGDGDGFGWCGIRVVGAEVDIPCFEDVAVSEVTP
;
A
#
# COMPACT_ATOMS: atom_id res chain seq x y z
N MET A 1 -21.98 -0.11 22.57
CA MET A 1 -21.09 1.07 22.67
C MET A 1 -20.27 1.09 21.40
N THR A 2 -20.34 2.14 20.60
CA THR A 2 -19.50 2.30 19.41
C THR A 2 -18.13 2.78 19.87
N THR A 3 -17.09 1.98 19.62
CA THR A 3 -15.70 2.37 19.86
C THR A 3 -15.40 3.60 19.01
N PRO A 4 -14.78 4.66 19.55
CA PRO A 4 -14.40 5.83 18.75
C PRO A 4 -13.46 5.40 17.62
N THR A 5 -13.74 5.89 16.42
CA THR A 5 -12.96 5.63 15.20
C THR A 5 -11.52 6.10 15.38
N ASN A 6 -10.55 5.20 15.20
CA ASN A 6 -9.11 5.50 15.33
C ASN A 6 -8.42 5.39 13.96
N ILE A 7 -8.90 6.20 13.01
CA ILE A 7 -8.36 6.25 11.65
C ILE A 7 -7.22 7.26 11.60
N LYS A 8 -6.07 6.85 11.07
CA LYS A 8 -4.93 7.73 10.79
C LYS A 8 -4.51 7.61 9.33
N ARG A 9 -3.88 8.67 8.82
CA ARG A 9 -3.37 8.75 7.45
C ARG A 9 -1.85 8.63 7.46
N PHE A 10 -1.32 7.80 6.58
CA PHE A 10 0.10 7.54 6.43
C PHE A 10 0.50 7.77 4.98
N LYS A 11 1.66 8.36 4.78
CA LYS A 11 2.31 8.46 3.46
C LYS A 11 3.49 7.50 3.46
N VAL A 12 3.47 6.55 2.54
CA VAL A 12 4.61 5.66 2.27
C VAL A 12 5.31 6.20 1.04
N LYS A 13 6.56 6.62 1.19
CA LYS A 13 7.36 7.19 0.11
C LYS A 13 8.51 6.25 -0.24
N ASP A 14 8.74 6.02 -1.52
CA ASP A 14 9.97 5.39 -1.98
C ASP A 14 11.19 6.28 -1.63
N THR A 15 12.32 5.67 -1.31
CA THR A 15 13.51 6.41 -0.85
C THR A 15 14.47 6.76 -1.98
N TRP A 16 14.25 6.23 -3.19
CA TRP A 16 15.12 6.41 -4.34
C TRP A 16 14.46 7.24 -5.45
N LYS A 17 13.18 7.00 -5.71
CA LYS A 17 12.30 7.74 -6.62
C LYS A 17 11.32 8.60 -5.83
N ASP A 18 10.58 9.44 -6.54
CA ASP A 18 9.55 10.29 -5.93
C ASP A 18 8.17 9.61 -5.85
N PHE A 19 8.13 8.27 -5.79
CA PHE A 19 6.87 7.55 -5.67
C PHE A 19 6.28 7.68 -4.26
N GLU A 20 4.97 7.87 -4.19
CA GLU A 20 4.24 7.87 -2.92
C GLU A 20 2.87 7.19 -3.01
N VAL A 21 2.49 6.56 -1.91
CA VAL A 21 1.15 6.03 -1.67
C VAL A 21 0.63 6.60 -0.36
N VAL A 22 -0.62 7.04 -0.36
CA VAL A 22 -1.30 7.57 0.82
C VAL A 22 -2.35 6.56 1.28
N LEU A 23 -2.22 6.12 2.52
CA LEU A 23 -3.07 5.11 3.15
C LEU A 23 -3.87 5.73 4.29
N GLU A 24 -5.12 5.32 4.42
CA GLU A 24 -5.86 5.45 5.68
C GLU A 24 -5.92 4.10 6.38
N VAL A 25 -5.70 4.12 7.70
CA VAL A 25 -5.55 2.93 8.51
C VAL A 25 -6.46 3.05 9.72
N ASP A 26 -7.40 2.12 9.88
CA ASP A 26 -8.16 1.95 11.10
C ASP A 26 -7.36 1.15 12.11
N LEU A 27 -6.77 1.84 13.10
CA LEU A 27 -5.93 1.23 14.14
C LEU A 27 -6.74 0.47 15.21
N ASN A 28 -8.07 0.55 15.20
CA ASN A 28 -8.89 -0.40 15.97
C ASN A 28 -8.96 -1.76 15.26
N ARG A 29 -8.74 -1.78 13.94
CA ARG A 29 -8.79 -2.97 13.10
C ARG A 29 -7.39 -3.56 12.85
N LEU A 30 -6.42 -2.74 12.46
CA LEU A 30 -5.01 -3.15 12.33
C LEU A 30 -4.33 -3.14 13.72
N THR A 31 -4.69 -4.12 14.55
CA THR A 31 -4.04 -4.33 15.85
C THR A 31 -2.65 -4.93 15.66
N ALA A 32 -1.79 -4.87 16.68
CA ALA A 32 -0.46 -5.50 16.63
C ALA A 32 -0.55 -7.01 16.33
N GLU A 33 -1.54 -7.71 16.87
CA GLU A 33 -1.78 -9.13 16.61
C GLU A 33 -2.13 -9.39 15.15
N ARG A 34 -3.00 -8.55 14.56
CA ARG A 34 -3.35 -8.67 13.15
C ARG A 34 -2.17 -8.29 12.25
N ALA A 35 -1.46 -7.23 12.59
CA ALA A 35 -0.26 -6.85 11.87
C ALA A 35 0.81 -7.96 11.91
N GLN A 36 0.95 -8.66 13.03
CA GLN A 36 1.83 -9.82 13.13
C GLN A 36 1.41 -10.95 12.19
N GLN A 37 0.11 -11.25 12.11
CA GLN A 37 -0.40 -12.26 11.18
C GLN A 37 -0.09 -11.92 9.72
N ILE A 38 -0.28 -10.65 9.34
CA ILE A 38 0.02 -10.16 7.99
C ILE A 38 1.52 -10.24 7.72
N ASN A 39 2.35 -9.66 8.59
CA ASN A 39 3.80 -9.60 8.38
C ASN A 39 4.44 -10.99 8.29
N SER A 40 3.94 -11.95 9.08
CA SER A 40 4.43 -13.33 9.12
C SER A 40 3.93 -14.21 7.97
N PHE A 41 3.05 -13.72 7.09
CA PHE A 41 2.55 -14.51 5.95
C PHE A 41 3.68 -14.81 4.93
N TRP A 42 4.51 -13.82 4.60
CA TRP A 42 5.65 -13.97 3.70
C TRP A 42 6.96 -14.20 4.44
N THR A 43 7.93 -14.79 3.75
CA THR A 43 9.32 -14.91 4.23
C THR A 43 9.92 -13.53 4.53
N SER A 44 11.01 -13.49 5.32
CA SER A 44 11.69 -12.25 5.73
C SER A 44 10.83 -11.30 6.57
N ALA A 45 9.87 -11.84 7.32
CA ALA A 45 9.06 -11.08 8.27
C ALA A 45 9.90 -10.45 9.39
N GLU A 46 10.95 -11.16 9.84
CA GLU A 46 11.90 -10.69 10.86
C GLU A 46 12.72 -9.52 10.31
N ASP A 47 13.27 -9.64 9.09
CA ASP A 47 14.05 -8.56 8.45
C ASP A 47 13.23 -7.27 8.31
N ARG A 48 11.97 -7.37 7.83
CA ARG A 48 11.06 -6.22 7.70
C ARG A 48 10.77 -5.57 9.04
N LEU A 49 10.58 -6.38 10.08
CA LEU A 49 10.28 -5.91 11.43
C LEU A 49 11.48 -5.18 12.05
N ASP A 50 12.69 -5.70 11.83
CA ASP A 50 13.94 -5.08 12.28
C ASP A 50 14.16 -3.71 11.61
N GLU A 51 13.87 -3.59 10.30
CA GLU A 51 13.93 -2.30 9.58
C GLU A 51 13.00 -1.23 10.17
N GLU A 52 11.90 -1.63 10.79
CA GLU A 52 10.93 -0.73 11.43
C GLU A 52 11.06 -0.71 12.96
N ASN A 53 12.24 -1.05 13.49
CA ASN A 53 12.58 -1.00 14.91
C ASN A 53 11.63 -1.81 15.82
N GLY A 54 11.06 -2.91 15.31
CA GLY A 54 10.13 -3.74 16.05
C GLY A 54 8.67 -3.27 16.05
N ASP A 55 8.34 -2.16 15.36
CA ASP A 55 6.94 -1.72 15.22
C ASP A 55 6.25 -2.49 14.09
N VAL A 56 5.59 -3.59 14.46
CA VAL A 56 4.88 -4.45 13.50
C VAL A 56 3.73 -3.74 12.79
N VAL A 57 3.09 -2.74 13.41
CA VAL A 57 1.98 -2.01 12.79
C VAL A 57 2.53 -1.11 11.68
N LEU A 58 3.58 -0.33 11.96
CA LEU A 58 4.25 0.47 10.94
C LEU A 58 4.88 -0.42 9.86
N THR A 59 5.41 -1.58 10.22
CA THR A 59 5.96 -2.56 9.27
C THR A 59 4.91 -2.95 8.23
N VAL A 60 3.68 -3.29 8.67
CA VAL A 60 2.58 -3.66 7.77
C VAL A 60 2.07 -2.48 6.96
N ILE A 61 2.02 -1.27 7.53
CA ILE A 61 1.66 -0.06 6.78
C ILE A 61 2.66 0.19 5.65
N ARG A 62 3.96 0.07 5.93
CA ARG A 62 5.02 0.20 4.93
C ARG A 62 4.95 -0.90 3.87
N LEU A 63 4.70 -2.14 4.28
CA LEU A 63 4.49 -3.27 3.38
C LEU A 63 3.29 -3.07 2.46
N ALA A 64 2.17 -2.54 2.98
CA ALA A 64 0.99 -2.23 2.18
C ALA A 64 1.28 -1.15 1.13
N GLY A 65 2.04 -0.12 1.50
CA GLY A 65 2.47 0.91 0.55
C GLY A 65 3.34 0.33 -0.57
N LEU A 66 4.29 -0.55 -0.22
CA LEU A 66 5.12 -1.26 -1.19
C LEU A 66 4.29 -2.12 -2.16
N GLU A 67 3.37 -2.93 -1.63
CA GLU A 67 2.49 -3.79 -2.44
C GLU A 67 1.67 -2.96 -3.44
N VAL A 68 1.08 -1.86 -2.97
CA VAL A 68 0.31 -0.95 -3.83
C VAL A 68 1.19 -0.31 -4.91
N MET A 69 2.42 0.11 -4.58
CA MET A 69 3.36 0.63 -5.57
C MET A 69 3.70 -0.40 -6.64
N CYS A 70 3.98 -1.65 -6.24
CA CYS A 70 4.27 -2.74 -7.18
C CYS A 70 3.09 -3.00 -8.12
N GLU A 71 1.88 -3.12 -7.59
CA GLU A 71 0.65 -3.30 -8.37
C GLU A 71 0.42 -2.15 -9.37
N ILE A 72 0.64 -0.90 -8.95
CA ILE A 72 0.51 0.26 -9.84
C ILE A 72 1.57 0.25 -10.94
N LEU A 73 2.82 -0.12 -10.63
CA LEU A 73 3.88 -0.22 -11.62
C LEU A 73 3.60 -1.31 -12.66
N GLU A 74 2.99 -2.43 -12.26
CA GLU A 74 2.53 -3.48 -13.18
C GLU A 74 1.45 -2.97 -14.14
N ASP A 75 0.62 -2.02 -13.70
CA ASP A 75 -0.46 -1.40 -14.49
C ASP A 75 -0.09 -0.03 -15.09
N ARG A 76 1.22 0.23 -15.29
CA ARG A 76 1.76 1.41 -15.99
C ARG A 76 1.65 2.76 -15.24
N GLY A 77 1.73 2.75 -13.92
CA GLY A 77 1.76 3.98 -13.13
C GLY A 77 0.37 4.57 -12.86
N ALA A 78 0.29 5.49 -11.89
CA ALA A 78 -0.96 6.17 -11.54
C ALA A 78 -0.70 7.48 -10.80
N ASP A 79 -1.54 8.47 -11.05
CA ASP A 79 -1.63 9.72 -10.29
C ASP A 79 -3.10 9.96 -9.93
N PHE A 80 -3.42 9.79 -8.64
CA PHE A 80 -4.74 10.07 -8.11
C PHE A 80 -4.70 10.45 -6.62
N GLY A 81 -5.68 11.25 -6.21
CA GLY A 81 -5.90 11.61 -4.80
C GLY A 81 -7.31 11.27 -4.32
N ASP A 82 -7.59 11.63 -3.07
CA ASP A 82 -8.82 11.28 -2.32
C ASP A 82 -10.14 11.69 -3.01
N SER A 83 -10.08 12.66 -3.92
CA SER A 83 -11.22 13.06 -4.76
C SER A 83 -11.59 12.02 -5.82
N ASP A 84 -10.63 11.24 -6.30
CA ASP A 84 -10.83 10.15 -7.26
C ASP A 84 -11.22 8.86 -6.54
N ARG A 85 -12.49 8.82 -6.14
CA ARG A 85 -13.04 7.71 -5.36
C ARG A 85 -12.98 6.38 -6.10
N TRP A 86 -13.06 6.39 -7.43
CA TRP A 86 -13.07 5.15 -8.20
C TRP A 86 -11.70 4.49 -8.15
N ASN A 87 -10.63 5.23 -8.44
CA ASN A 87 -9.26 4.72 -8.36
C ASN A 87 -8.92 4.30 -6.92
N CYS A 88 -9.26 5.12 -5.92
CA CYS A 88 -9.06 4.75 -4.51
C CYS A 88 -9.73 3.41 -4.16
N GLN A 89 -10.98 3.19 -4.59
CA GLN A 89 -11.72 1.97 -4.32
C GLN A 89 -11.15 0.75 -5.06
N GLN A 90 -10.81 0.88 -6.35
CA GLN A 90 -10.27 -0.24 -7.13
C GLN A 90 -8.89 -0.66 -6.62
N THR A 91 -8.00 0.30 -6.34
CA THR A 91 -6.66 0.01 -5.80
C THR A 91 -6.75 -0.59 -4.40
N THR A 92 -7.66 -0.10 -3.55
CA THR A 92 -7.93 -0.72 -2.23
C THR A 92 -8.42 -2.16 -2.36
N LYS A 93 -9.36 -2.41 -3.27
CA LYS A 93 -9.91 -3.75 -3.51
C LYS A 93 -8.83 -4.73 -3.97
N LYS A 94 -7.96 -4.32 -4.90
CA LYS A 94 -6.81 -5.11 -5.35
C LYS A 94 -5.88 -5.50 -4.19
N LEU A 95 -5.53 -4.53 -3.33
CA LEU A 95 -4.76 -4.81 -2.11
C LEU A 95 -5.46 -5.84 -1.22
N HIS A 96 -6.76 -5.69 -0.98
CA HIS A 96 -7.51 -6.61 -0.13
C HIS A 96 -7.58 -8.02 -0.70
N GLU A 97 -7.73 -8.15 -2.01
CA GLU A 97 -7.83 -9.42 -2.73
C GLU A 97 -6.47 -10.11 -2.95
N SER A 98 -5.36 -9.38 -2.82
CA SER A 98 -4.01 -9.96 -2.83
C SER A 98 -3.81 -10.94 -1.67
N GLU A 99 -3.05 -12.00 -1.90
CA GLU A 99 -2.79 -13.03 -0.89
C GLU A 99 -2.20 -12.42 0.39
N GLY A 100 -2.55 -12.97 1.56
CA GLY A 100 -2.03 -12.47 2.84
C GLY A 100 -2.75 -11.24 3.41
N TRP A 101 -3.61 -10.55 2.65
CA TRP A 101 -4.32 -9.33 3.12
C TRP A 101 -5.72 -9.57 3.68
N GLY A 102 -6.24 -10.79 3.54
CA GLY A 102 -7.45 -11.26 4.23
C GLY A 102 -8.78 -10.86 3.61
N GLY A 103 -8.78 -10.19 2.45
CA GLY A 103 -10.00 -9.92 1.69
C GLY A 103 -10.82 -8.73 2.18
N GLU A 104 -11.95 -8.52 1.49
CA GLU A 104 -12.94 -7.52 1.86
C GLU A 104 -13.55 -7.82 3.25
N GLY A 105 -13.83 -6.76 4.01
CA GLY A 105 -14.33 -6.83 5.39
C GLY A 105 -15.80 -6.43 5.49
N ASP A 106 -16.13 -5.65 6.53
CA ASP A 106 -17.51 -5.29 6.91
C ASP A 106 -18.19 -4.23 6.00
N GLY A 107 -17.66 -3.97 4.80
CA GLY A 107 -18.21 -2.99 3.85
C GLY A 107 -17.89 -1.52 4.14
N ASP A 108 -17.03 -1.22 5.10
CA ASP A 108 -16.55 0.14 5.44
C ASP A 108 -15.31 0.59 4.62
N GLY A 109 -14.84 -0.27 3.72
CA GLY A 109 -13.73 -0.01 2.81
C GLY A 109 -12.35 -0.28 3.38
N PHE A 110 -12.20 -0.75 4.62
CA PHE A 110 -10.88 -1.03 5.22
C PHE A 110 -10.44 -2.49 5.11
N GLY A 111 -11.29 -3.38 4.59
CA GLY A 111 -10.97 -4.80 4.49
C GLY A 111 -10.79 -5.47 5.85
N TRP A 112 -10.32 -6.72 5.86
CA TRP A 112 -9.90 -7.39 7.10
C TRP A 112 -8.63 -6.76 7.69
N CYS A 113 -7.70 -6.32 6.83
CA CYS A 113 -6.40 -5.76 7.22
C CYS A 113 -6.50 -4.38 7.90
N GLY A 114 -7.59 -3.63 7.72
CA GLY A 114 -7.74 -2.31 8.35
C GLY A 114 -7.09 -1.16 7.57
N ILE A 115 -6.77 -1.35 6.29
CA ILE A 115 -6.04 -0.38 5.46
C ILE A 115 -6.85 -0.09 4.20
N ARG A 116 -6.88 1.17 3.75
CA ARG A 116 -7.38 1.56 2.43
C ARG A 116 -6.48 2.59 1.77
N VAL A 117 -6.46 2.59 0.45
CA VAL A 117 -5.71 3.54 -0.38
C VAL A 117 -6.56 4.78 -0.63
N VAL A 118 -6.00 5.95 -0.42
CA VAL A 118 -6.67 7.26 -0.65
C VAL A 118 -5.88 8.17 -1.60
N GLY A 119 -4.76 7.70 -2.14
CA GLY A 119 -4.00 8.38 -3.17
C GLY A 119 -2.72 7.64 -3.51
N ALA A 120 -2.21 7.87 -4.72
CA ALA A 120 -0.91 7.40 -5.16
C ALA A 120 -0.37 8.32 -6.26
N GLU A 121 0.94 8.50 -6.25
CA GLU A 121 1.72 9.18 -7.28
C GLU A 121 2.91 8.27 -7.59
N VAL A 122 2.78 7.50 -8.67
CA VAL A 122 3.76 6.48 -9.08
C VAL A 122 3.95 6.56 -10.59
N ASP A 123 5.09 7.08 -11.01
CA ASP A 123 5.38 7.37 -12.41
C ASP A 123 6.14 6.26 -13.14
N ILE A 124 5.90 6.16 -14.44
CA ILE A 124 6.69 5.36 -15.37
C ILE A 124 7.21 6.25 -16.51
N PRO A 125 8.28 5.86 -17.23
CA PRO A 125 8.73 6.60 -18.40
C PRO A 125 7.60 6.75 -19.43
N CYS A 126 7.37 7.96 -19.88
CA CYS A 126 6.50 8.26 -21.00
C CYS A 126 7.28 8.25 -22.32
N PHE A 127 6.58 8.42 -23.44
CA PHE A 127 7.21 8.42 -24.76
C PHE A 127 8.27 9.53 -24.91
N GLU A 128 8.07 10.67 -24.23
CA GLU A 128 9.00 11.81 -24.29
C GLU A 128 10.26 11.59 -23.46
N ASP A 129 10.25 10.63 -22.54
CA ASP A 129 11.39 10.28 -21.67
C ASP A 129 12.36 9.29 -22.34
N VAL A 130 12.01 8.75 -23.51
CA VAL A 130 12.78 7.72 -24.20
C VAL A 130 13.26 8.19 -25.57
N ALA A 131 14.48 7.78 -25.95
CA ALA A 131 15.07 8.06 -27.24
C ALA A 131 15.58 6.77 -27.89
N VAL A 132 15.53 6.71 -29.22
CA VAL A 132 16.01 5.56 -30.01
C VAL A 132 17.38 5.86 -30.62
N SER A 133 18.31 4.93 -30.47
CA SER A 133 19.61 4.95 -31.15
C SER A 133 19.95 3.55 -31.67
N GLU A 134 20.56 3.47 -32.86
CA GLU A 134 21.05 2.22 -33.43
C GLU A 134 22.29 1.72 -32.64
N VAL A 135 22.34 0.43 -32.32
CA VAL A 135 23.54 -0.21 -31.74
C VAL A 135 24.26 -0.95 -32.86
N THR A 136 25.41 -0.43 -33.28
CA THR A 136 26.30 -1.15 -34.21
C THR A 136 27.17 -2.15 -33.45
N PRO A 137 27.43 -3.36 -34.01
CA PRO A 137 28.30 -4.37 -33.41
C PRO A 137 29.70 -3.89 -33.06
#